data_AF-A0A8T6E482-F1
#
_entry.id   AF-A0A8T6E482-F1
#
_cell.length_a   1.000
_cell.length_b   1.000
_cell.length_c   1.000
_cell.angle_alpha   90.00
_cell.angle_beta   90.00
_cell.angle_gamma   90.00
#
_symmetry.space_group_name_H-M   'P 1'
#
loop_
_entity.id
_entity.type
_entity.pdbx_description
1 polymer ?
#
loop_
_entity_poly.entity_id
_entity_poly.type
_entity_poly.pdbx_seq_one_letter_code
_entity_poly.pdbx_strand_id
1 'polypeptide(L)'
;MPNGGTDCCGTCWFNRANEGKRGSAHHNRDISSHCEIRQLDIPNPFYTYCSNHPYHRPDRDPIPIGPVFTHVATGALGEGNREVWQESPDTEEIRKHLLEIVSNPEEHRDKGYHFYTSPAYFKAIEQLIDWRDERVISALEELARHPGLDKARPSIDGTIQLVRNRLGFDD
;
A
#
# COMPACT_ATOMS: atom_id res chain seq x y z
N MET A 1 -5.63 -8.00 23.48
CA MET A 1 -6.84 -7.38 22.92
C MET A 1 -6.59 -7.16 21.43
N PRO A 2 -7.19 -7.96 20.53
CA PRO A 2 -6.93 -7.89 19.10
C PRO A 2 -7.85 -6.82 18.50
N ASN A 3 -7.68 -5.57 18.90
CA ASN A 3 -8.52 -4.49 18.40
C ASN A 3 -8.16 -4.27 16.94
N GLY A 4 -9.14 -4.45 16.04
CA GLY A 4 -9.06 -3.99 14.66
C GLY A 4 -8.45 -2.58 14.64
N GLY A 5 -7.29 -2.46 14.00
CA GLY A 5 -6.49 -1.24 14.04
C GLY A 5 -7.27 -0.02 13.54
N THR A 6 -6.79 1.18 13.85
CA THR A 6 -7.38 2.42 13.30
C THR A 6 -7.16 2.58 11.79
N ASP A 7 -6.41 1.66 11.18
CA ASP A 7 -6.00 1.60 9.78
C ASP A 7 -6.76 0.51 8.98
N CYS A 8 -7.99 0.16 9.38
CA CYS A 8 -8.78 -0.89 8.72
C CYS A 8 -9.79 -0.35 7.70
N CYS A 9 -10.31 -1.23 6.84
CA CYS A 9 -11.35 -0.89 5.86
C CYS A 9 -12.64 -0.35 6.49
N GLY A 10 -12.93 -0.71 7.75
CA GLY A 10 -14.04 -0.18 8.53
C GLY A 10 -13.95 1.32 8.80
N THR A 11 -12.75 1.91 8.72
CA THR A 11 -12.52 3.35 8.94
C THR A 11 -12.09 4.10 7.67
N CYS A 12 -12.08 3.43 6.53
CA CYS A 12 -11.66 3.98 5.25
C CYS A 12 -12.78 4.77 4.54
N TRP A 13 -12.50 5.94 3.98
CA TRP A 13 -13.48 6.71 3.18
C TRP A 13 -13.90 6.02 1.87
N PHE A 14 -13.17 5.00 1.42
CA PHE A 14 -13.54 4.22 0.21
C PHE A 14 -14.46 3.06 0.55
N ASN A 15 -14.76 2.83 1.83
CA ASN A 15 -15.82 1.92 2.21
C ASN A 15 -17.16 2.64 2.05
N ARG A 16 -18.05 2.08 1.21
CA ARG A 16 -19.40 2.59 1.00
C ARG A 16 -20.15 2.84 2.31
N ALA A 17 -19.96 1.97 3.31
CA ALA A 17 -20.58 2.11 4.63
C ALA A 17 -20.13 3.37 5.39
N ASN A 18 -19.04 4.02 4.97
CA ASN A 18 -18.53 5.25 5.58
C ASN A 18 -18.91 6.53 4.81
N GLU A 19 -19.64 6.42 3.70
CA GLU A 19 -20.17 7.56 2.93
C GLU A 19 -19.11 8.64 2.60
N GLY A 20 -17.91 8.21 2.21
CA GLY A 20 -16.81 9.11 1.84
C GLY A 20 -16.08 9.77 3.01
N LYS A 21 -16.35 9.38 4.26
CA LYS A 21 -15.72 9.93 5.47
C LYS A 21 -14.76 8.94 6.10
N ARG A 22 -13.70 9.44 6.75
CA ARG A 22 -12.73 8.60 7.48
C ARG A 22 -13.12 8.44 8.95
N GLY A 23 -12.86 7.27 9.54
CA GLY A 23 -13.06 7.00 10.96
C GLY A 23 -14.33 6.20 11.27
N SER A 24 -14.30 5.47 12.38
CA SER A 24 -15.33 4.49 12.75
C SER A 24 -16.69 5.11 13.09
N ALA A 25 -16.72 6.39 13.49
CA ALA A 25 -17.95 7.12 13.79
C ALA A 25 -18.89 7.28 12.58
N HIS A 26 -18.37 7.09 11.36
CA HIS A 26 -19.15 7.20 10.13
C HIS A 26 -19.58 5.84 9.56
N HIS A 27 -19.21 4.74 10.20
CA HIS A 27 -19.54 3.41 9.73
C HIS A 27 -21.01 3.07 9.97
N ASN A 28 -21.80 3.16 8.91
CA ASN A 28 -23.21 2.78 8.91
C ASN A 28 -23.33 1.25 8.83
N ARG A 29 -23.80 0.63 9.92
CA ARG A 29 -23.94 -0.83 10.04
C ARG A 29 -25.08 -1.41 9.21
N ASP A 30 -25.99 -0.57 8.71
CA ASP A 30 -27.10 -0.98 7.86
C ASP A 30 -26.69 -1.05 6.38
N ILE A 31 -25.50 -0.53 6.03
CA ILE A 31 -24.94 -0.56 4.68
C ILE A 31 -23.84 -1.62 4.65
N SER A 32 -23.93 -2.57 3.71
CA SER A 32 -22.88 -3.56 3.51
C SER A 32 -21.54 -2.88 3.17
N SER A 33 -20.48 -3.30 3.84
CA SER A 33 -19.14 -2.77 3.58
C SER A 33 -18.64 -3.20 2.21
N HIS A 34 -18.21 -2.23 1.43
CA HIS A 34 -17.77 -2.43 0.05
C HIS A 34 -16.69 -1.40 -0.30
N CYS A 35 -15.55 -1.85 -0.82
CA CYS A 35 -14.47 -0.97 -1.27
C CYS A 35 -14.78 -0.46 -2.68
N GLU A 36 -15.07 0.84 -2.80
CA GLU A 36 -15.45 1.46 -4.08
C GLU A 36 -14.31 1.52 -5.10
N ILE A 37 -13.05 1.59 -4.65
CA ILE A 37 -11.90 1.65 -5.57
C ILE A 37 -11.41 0.28 -6.04
N ARG A 38 -11.77 -0.80 -5.32
CA ARG A 38 -11.43 -2.18 -5.67
C ARG A 38 -12.63 -3.00 -6.11
N GLN A 39 -13.83 -2.44 -6.05
CA GLN A 39 -15.11 -3.12 -6.32
C GLN A 39 -15.23 -4.44 -5.55
N LEU A 40 -14.91 -4.39 -4.25
CA LEU A 40 -14.76 -5.57 -3.39
C LEU A 40 -15.69 -5.49 -2.17
N ASP A 41 -16.59 -6.46 -2.03
CA ASP A 41 -17.39 -6.62 -0.80
C ASP A 41 -16.49 -7.02 0.36
N ILE A 42 -16.68 -6.44 1.55
CA ILE A 42 -15.78 -6.60 2.71
C ILE A 42 -16.54 -7.20 3.91
N PRO A 43 -16.49 -8.53 4.12
CA PRO A 43 -17.25 -9.17 5.20
C PRO A 43 -16.83 -8.70 6.60
N ASN A 44 -15.53 -8.51 6.83
CA ASN A 44 -14.97 -8.15 8.13
C ASN A 44 -14.17 -6.84 8.02
N PRO A 45 -14.86 -5.68 7.85
CA PRO A 45 -14.19 -4.42 7.51
C PRO A 45 -13.22 -3.95 8.60
N PHE A 46 -13.48 -4.25 9.87
CA PHE A 46 -12.60 -3.91 10.99
C PHE A 46 -11.37 -4.83 11.14
N TYR A 47 -11.27 -5.88 10.33
CA TYR A 47 -10.16 -6.83 10.29
C TYR A 47 -9.57 -6.99 8.88
N THR A 48 -9.86 -6.03 8.01
CA THR A 48 -9.38 -5.99 6.62
C THR A 48 -8.57 -4.71 6.41
N TYR A 49 -7.43 -4.79 5.72
CA TYR A 49 -6.42 -3.74 5.64
C TYR A 49 -5.85 -3.62 4.22
N CYS A 50 -5.47 -2.42 3.80
CA CYS A 50 -4.70 -2.18 2.57
C CYS A 50 -3.96 -0.84 2.63
N SER A 51 -3.03 -0.61 1.71
CA SER A 51 -2.22 0.61 1.68
C SER A 51 -2.98 1.87 1.24
N ASN A 52 -4.21 1.73 0.72
CA ASN A 52 -5.05 2.87 0.34
C ASN A 52 -5.78 3.55 1.52
N HIS A 53 -5.61 3.04 2.75
CA HIS A 53 -6.29 3.61 3.91
C HIS A 53 -5.87 5.09 4.14
N PRO A 54 -6.80 5.99 4.54
CA PRO A 54 -6.54 7.41 4.86
C PRO A 54 -5.33 7.72 5.74
N TYR A 55 -4.95 6.75 6.58
CA TYR A 55 -3.78 6.86 7.46
C TYR A 55 -2.48 6.87 6.65
N HIS A 56 -2.42 6.05 5.60
CA HIS A 56 -1.28 5.93 4.70
C HIS A 56 -1.34 6.91 3.53
N ARG A 57 -2.56 7.16 3.01
CA ARG A 57 -2.82 8.00 1.84
C ARG A 57 -3.76 9.14 2.20
N PRO A 58 -3.30 10.22 2.85
CA PRO A 58 -4.17 11.30 3.31
C PRO A 58 -4.86 12.07 2.17
N ASP A 59 -4.32 12.00 0.95
CA ASP A 59 -4.84 12.72 -0.22
C ASP A 59 -5.94 11.97 -0.98
N ARG A 60 -6.47 10.89 -0.41
CA ARG A 60 -7.57 10.10 -0.98
C ARG A 60 -7.24 9.55 -2.37
N ASP A 61 -6.06 8.96 -2.48
CA ASP A 61 -5.61 8.27 -3.67
C ASP A 61 -6.50 7.07 -4.02
N PRO A 62 -7.22 7.11 -5.17
CA PRO A 62 -8.15 6.05 -5.53
C PRO A 62 -7.47 4.87 -6.24
N ILE A 63 -6.18 4.94 -6.57
CA ILE A 63 -5.53 3.87 -7.34
C ILE A 63 -5.05 2.75 -6.40
N PRO A 64 -5.44 1.48 -6.60
CA PRO A 64 -5.06 0.38 -5.72
C PRO A 64 -3.54 0.21 -5.52
N ILE A 65 -3.08 0.28 -4.27
CA ILE A 65 -1.69 0.02 -3.86
C ILE A 65 -1.65 -1.21 -2.96
N GLY A 66 -0.88 -2.21 -3.35
CA GLY A 66 -0.70 -3.49 -2.66
C GLY A 66 -1.96 -4.37 -2.64
N PRO A 67 -1.84 -5.60 -2.11
CA PRO A 67 -2.98 -6.47 -1.88
C PRO A 67 -3.85 -5.98 -0.72
N VAL A 68 -5.03 -6.56 -0.60
CA VAL A 68 -5.89 -6.47 0.57
C VAL A 68 -5.55 -7.63 1.50
N PHE A 69 -5.33 -7.32 2.77
CA PHE A 69 -5.04 -8.29 3.80
C PHE A 69 -6.24 -8.50 4.71
N THR A 70 -6.46 -9.74 5.16
CA THR A 70 -7.38 -10.05 6.26
C THR A 70 -6.61 -10.56 7.46
N HIS A 71 -7.12 -10.31 8.66
CA HIS A 71 -6.57 -10.88 9.88
C HIS A 71 -7.20 -12.25 10.14
N VAL A 72 -6.37 -13.30 10.08
CA VAL A 72 -6.78 -14.66 10.47
C VAL A 72 -6.34 -14.86 11.91
N ALA A 73 -7.31 -14.95 12.84
CA ALA A 73 -6.99 -15.26 14.23
C ALA A 73 -6.43 -16.69 14.31
N THR A 74 -5.22 -16.85 14.82
CA THR A 74 -4.65 -18.17 15.12
C THR A 74 -4.62 -18.40 16.62
N GLY A 75 -5.08 -19.57 17.06
CA GLY A 75 -5.08 -19.98 18.46
C GLY A 75 -6.10 -19.26 19.37
N ALA A 76 -6.18 -19.73 20.62
CA ALA A 76 -7.16 -19.31 21.63
C ALA A 76 -6.94 -17.89 22.18
N LEU A 77 -5.77 -17.28 21.92
CA LEU A 77 -5.39 -15.95 22.40
C LEU A 77 -5.53 -14.85 21.34
N GLY A 78 -5.97 -15.20 20.12
CA GLY A 78 -6.18 -14.22 19.04
C GLY A 78 -4.89 -13.64 18.48
N GLU A 79 -3.78 -14.35 18.57
CA GLU A 79 -2.53 -14.02 17.87
C GLU A 79 -2.78 -14.32 16.39
N GLY A 80 -2.90 -13.31 15.53
CA GLY A 80 -3.19 -13.52 14.12
C GLY A 80 -2.14 -12.91 13.21
N ASN A 81 -1.85 -13.64 12.14
CA ASN A 81 -1.09 -13.11 11.02
C ASN A 81 -2.05 -12.44 10.03
N ARG A 82 -1.54 -11.46 9.29
CA ARG A 82 -2.23 -10.89 8.13
C ARG A 82 -1.95 -11.79 6.93
N GLU A 83 -3.00 -12.28 6.29
CA GLU A 83 -2.90 -13.06 5.06
C GLU A 83 -3.40 -12.22 3.88
N VAL A 84 -2.80 -12.42 2.70
CA VAL A 84 -3.32 -11.83 1.48
C VAL A 84 -4.69 -12.44 1.19
N TRP A 85 -5.71 -11.60 1.14
CA TRP A 85 -7.07 -12.00 0.83
C TRP A 85 -7.43 -11.72 -0.62
N GLN A 86 -7.02 -10.56 -1.15
CA GLN A 86 -7.25 -10.18 -2.52
C GLN A 86 -5.99 -9.51 -3.08
N GLU A 87 -5.44 -10.07 -4.15
CA GLU A 87 -4.32 -9.45 -4.85
C GLU A 87 -4.72 -8.10 -5.46
N SER A 88 -3.74 -7.22 -5.62
CA SER A 88 -3.96 -5.97 -6.33
C SER A 88 -4.23 -6.26 -7.83
N PRO A 89 -5.17 -5.56 -8.48
CA PRO A 89 -5.38 -5.72 -9.92
C PRO A 89 -4.12 -5.32 -10.69
N ASP A 90 -3.64 -6.21 -11.56
CA ASP A 90 -2.52 -5.92 -12.45
C ASP A 90 -3.03 -5.23 -13.72
N THR A 91 -2.91 -3.91 -13.75
CA THR A 91 -3.29 -3.07 -14.89
C THR A 91 -2.21 -2.04 -15.17
N GLU A 92 -2.10 -1.60 -16.42
CA GLU A 92 -1.10 -0.59 -16.80
C GLU A 92 -1.31 0.77 -16.10
N GLU A 93 -2.55 1.13 -15.80
CA GLU A 93 -2.87 2.32 -14.99
C GLU A 93 -2.26 2.22 -13.59
N ILE A 94 -2.46 1.07 -12.93
CA ILE A 94 -1.89 0.83 -11.60
C ILE A 94 -0.36 0.77 -11.69
N ARG A 95 0.23 0.06 -12.66
CA ARG A 95 1.69 0.01 -12.85
C ARG A 95 2.31 1.41 -12.99
N LYS A 96 1.75 2.26 -13.84
CA LYS A 96 2.21 3.66 -14.00
C LYS A 96 2.12 4.45 -12.70
N HIS A 97 1.03 4.28 -11.96
CA HIS A 97 0.87 4.95 -10.68
C HIS A 97 1.89 4.47 -9.63
N LEU A 98 2.18 3.17 -9.57
CA LEU A 98 3.22 2.66 -8.67
C LEU A 98 4.61 3.17 -9.07
N LEU A 99 4.91 3.27 -10.36
CA LEU A 99 6.15 3.87 -10.86
C LEU A 99 6.25 5.35 -10.45
N GLU A 100 5.15 6.10 -10.50
CA GLU A 100 5.09 7.48 -10.02
C GLU A 100 5.40 7.58 -8.52
N ILE A 101 4.84 6.68 -7.70
CA ILE A 101 5.17 6.59 -6.26
C ILE A 101 6.66 6.32 -6.06
N VAL A 102 7.29 5.48 -6.89
CA VAL A 102 8.71 5.16 -6.80
C VAL A 102 9.59 6.33 -7.25
N SER A 103 9.23 7.01 -8.33
CA SER A 103 10.02 8.13 -8.88
C SER A 103 9.88 9.40 -8.04
N ASN A 104 8.72 9.64 -7.43
CA ASN A 104 8.42 10.85 -6.64
C ASN A 104 7.92 10.53 -5.22
N PRO A 105 8.69 9.78 -4.41
CA PRO A 105 8.18 9.17 -3.19
C PRO A 105 7.94 10.18 -2.06
N GLU A 106 8.55 11.37 -2.12
CA GLU A 106 8.30 12.46 -1.18
C GLU A 106 6.89 13.06 -1.33
N GLU A 107 6.34 13.10 -2.56
CA GLU A 107 4.97 13.57 -2.82
C GLU A 107 3.92 12.53 -2.39
N HIS A 108 4.34 11.29 -2.21
CA HIS A 108 3.47 10.14 -1.95
C HIS A 108 3.66 9.51 -0.58
N ARG A 109 4.47 10.11 0.30
CA ARG A 109 4.82 9.53 1.60
C ARG A 109 3.68 9.61 2.61
N ASP A 110 3.66 8.64 3.51
CA ASP A 110 2.87 8.68 4.73
C ASP A 110 3.26 9.92 5.56
N LYS A 111 2.27 10.65 6.08
CA LYS A 111 2.51 11.86 6.86
C LYS A 111 3.36 11.55 8.09
N GLY A 112 4.49 12.26 8.23
CA GLY A 112 5.41 12.10 9.37
C GLY A 112 6.50 11.05 9.16
N TYR A 113 6.53 10.38 8.00
CA TYR A 113 7.61 9.48 7.61
C TYR A 113 8.55 10.17 6.63
N HIS A 114 9.81 9.74 6.61
CA HIS A 114 10.67 9.97 5.46
C HIS A 114 10.24 9.00 4.36
N PHE A 115 10.43 9.37 3.08
CA PHE A 115 9.97 8.50 1.99
C PHE A 115 10.62 7.10 2.04
N TYR A 116 11.90 7.02 2.41
CA TYR A 116 12.64 5.75 2.54
C TYR A 116 12.22 4.92 3.77
N THR A 117 11.24 5.38 4.55
CA THR A 117 10.55 4.59 5.58
C THR A 117 9.04 4.52 5.35
N SER A 118 8.53 5.02 4.22
CA SER A 118 7.11 5.02 3.88
C SER A 118 6.64 3.63 3.44
N PRO A 119 5.61 3.06 4.11
CA PRO A 119 4.95 1.84 3.62
C PRO A 119 4.49 1.91 2.17
N ALA A 120 3.99 3.06 1.70
CA ALA A 120 3.53 3.19 0.32
C ALA A 120 4.67 3.00 -0.70
N TYR A 121 5.84 3.58 -0.44
CA TYR A 121 7.02 3.43 -1.28
C TYR A 121 7.47 1.97 -1.38
N PHE A 122 7.62 1.28 -0.25
CA PHE A 122 8.03 -0.13 -0.26
C PHE A 122 6.99 -1.04 -0.90
N LYS A 123 5.69 -0.80 -0.65
CA LYS A 123 4.61 -1.60 -1.24
C LYS A 123 4.52 -1.42 -2.76
N ALA A 124 4.80 -0.22 -3.27
CA ALA A 124 4.86 0.01 -4.71
C ALA A 124 6.01 -0.80 -5.35
N ILE A 125 7.20 -0.78 -4.74
CA ILE A 125 8.35 -1.56 -5.22
C ILE A 125 8.08 -3.06 -5.16
N GLU A 126 7.61 -3.58 -4.03
CA GLU A 126 7.29 -5.00 -3.86
C GLU A 126 6.30 -5.48 -4.91
N GLN A 127 5.22 -4.72 -5.12
CA GLN A 127 4.19 -5.06 -6.10
C GLN A 127 4.71 -5.02 -7.54
N LEU A 128 5.55 -4.04 -7.90
CA LEU A 128 6.20 -3.99 -9.22
C LEU A 128 7.18 -5.16 -9.42
N ILE A 129 7.90 -5.58 -8.39
CA ILE A 129 8.76 -6.78 -8.43
C ILE A 129 7.94 -8.05 -8.66
N ASP A 130 6.87 -8.23 -7.89
CA ASP A 130 6.01 -9.42 -7.97
C ASP A 130 5.36 -9.54 -9.36
N TRP A 131 5.13 -8.39 -10.01
CA TRP A 131 4.62 -8.25 -11.37
C TRP A 131 5.68 -8.25 -12.47
N ARG A 132 6.96 -8.48 -12.12
CA ARG A 132 8.10 -8.47 -13.03
C ARG A 132 8.21 -7.20 -13.87
N ASP A 133 7.83 -6.04 -13.30
CA ASP A 133 7.91 -4.76 -13.99
C ASP A 133 9.32 -4.16 -13.91
N GLU A 134 10.13 -4.41 -14.93
CA GLU A 134 11.53 -3.97 -14.98
C GLU A 134 11.69 -2.44 -14.95
N ARG A 135 10.65 -1.69 -15.30
CA ARG A 135 10.66 -0.21 -15.27
C ARG A 135 10.93 0.35 -13.87
N VAL A 136 10.67 -0.43 -12.82
CA VAL A 136 10.97 -0.04 -11.44
C VAL A 136 12.47 0.21 -11.23
N ILE A 137 13.35 -0.47 -11.97
CA ILE A 137 14.80 -0.22 -11.93
C ILE A 137 15.09 1.19 -12.45
N SER A 138 14.56 1.54 -13.62
CA SER A 138 14.75 2.87 -14.21
C SER A 138 14.19 3.98 -13.32
N ALA A 139 13.01 3.76 -12.71
CA ALA A 139 12.42 4.70 -11.75
C ALA A 139 13.31 4.94 -10.53
N LEU A 140 13.89 3.87 -9.96
CA LEU A 140 14.83 3.98 -8.84
C LEU A 140 16.15 4.65 -9.23
N GLU A 141 16.67 4.38 -10.44
CA GLU A 141 17.88 5.02 -10.96
C GLU A 141 17.68 6.52 -11.26
N GLU A 142 16.46 6.91 -11.67
CA GLU A 142 16.06 8.32 -11.77
C GLU A 142 16.00 8.97 -10.39
N LEU A 143 15.36 8.31 -9.42
CA LEU A 143 15.30 8.79 -8.03
C LEU A 143 16.70 8.96 -7.42
N ALA A 144 17.61 8.01 -7.65
CA ALA A 144 19.00 8.05 -7.16
C ALA A 144 19.79 9.26 -7.72
N ARG A 145 19.37 9.79 -8.88
CA ARG A 145 19.96 10.98 -9.51
C ARG A 145 19.28 12.29 -9.09
N HIS A 146 18.19 12.23 -8.33
CA HIS A 146 17.45 13.42 -7.94
C HIS A 146 18.28 14.31 -6.99
N PRO A 147 18.46 15.61 -7.31
CA PRO A 147 19.15 16.55 -6.43
C PRO A 147 18.52 16.60 -5.04
N GLY A 148 19.34 16.61 -3.99
CA GLY A 148 18.86 16.73 -2.60
C GLY A 148 18.55 15.39 -1.90
N LEU A 149 18.74 14.25 -2.57
CA LEU A 149 18.60 12.92 -1.96
C LEU A 149 19.93 12.28 -1.54
N ASP A 150 21.01 13.07 -1.44
CA ASP A 150 22.36 12.56 -1.14
C ASP A 150 22.42 11.66 0.10
N LYS A 151 21.64 11.99 1.13
CA LYS A 151 21.56 11.20 2.38
C LYS A 151 20.80 9.88 2.23
N ALA A 152 19.84 9.81 1.31
CA ALA A 152 19.03 8.62 1.06
C ALA A 152 19.63 7.73 -0.04
N ARG A 153 20.58 8.25 -0.83
CA ARG A 153 21.19 7.56 -1.96
C ARG A 153 21.74 6.16 -1.64
N PRO A 154 22.48 5.92 -0.54
CA PRO A 154 22.93 4.55 -0.23
C PRO A 154 21.78 3.55 -0.04
N SER A 155 20.65 4.00 0.53
CA SER A 155 19.46 3.16 0.69
C SER A 155 18.77 2.91 -0.65
N ILE A 156 18.73 3.91 -1.54
CA ILE A 156 18.19 3.76 -2.89
C ILE A 156 19.05 2.77 -3.69
N ASP A 157 20.37 2.92 -3.67
CA ASP A 157 21.32 2.03 -4.36
C ASP A 157 21.18 0.58 -3.86
N GLY A 158 21.07 0.38 -2.53
CA GLY A 158 20.79 -0.94 -1.96
C GLY A 158 19.43 -1.52 -2.40
N THR A 159 18.42 -0.67 -2.59
CA THR A 159 17.11 -1.07 -3.10
C THR A 159 17.19 -1.47 -4.58
N ILE A 160 17.94 -0.73 -5.40
CA ILE A 160 18.19 -1.07 -6.81
C ILE A 160 18.83 -2.46 -6.92
N GLN A 161 19.86 -2.74 -6.11
CA GLN A 161 20.51 -4.05 -6.12
C GLN A 161 19.54 -5.17 -5.73
N LEU A 162 18.74 -4.96 -4.68
CA LEU A 162 17.73 -5.94 -4.26
C LEU A 162 16.73 -6.23 -5.36
N VAL A 163 16.23 -5.19 -6.03
CA VAL A 163 15.27 -5.28 -7.13
C VAL A 163 15.88 -6.04 -8.31
N ARG A 164 17.11 -5.70 -8.73
CA ARG A 164 17.83 -6.40 -9.80
C ARG A 164 17.92 -7.90 -9.51
N ASN A 165 18.39 -8.25 -8.31
CA ASN A 165 18.50 -9.63 -7.87
C ASN A 165 17.14 -10.36 -7.86
N ARG A 166 16.07 -9.72 -7.36
CA ARG A 166 14.72 -10.34 -7.32
C ARG A 166 14.11 -10.50 -8.72
N LEU A 167 14.44 -9.61 -9.65
CA LEU A 167 14.00 -9.69 -11.04
C LEU A 167 14.85 -10.65 -11.89
N GLY A 168 16.02 -11.08 -11.40
CA GLY A 168 16.92 -11.99 -12.11
C GLY A 168 17.91 -11.30 -13.04
N PHE A 169 18.20 -10.02 -12.77
CA PHE A 169 19.35 -9.33 -13.36
C PHE A 169 20.57 -9.64 -12.51
N ASP A 170 21.43 -10.54 -12.99
CA ASP A 170 22.77 -10.74 -12.43
C ASP A 170 23.69 -9.62 -12.95
N ASP A 171 24.45 -8.99 -12.06
CA ASP A 171 25.55 -8.06 -12.41
C ASP A 171 26.77 -8.80 -12.97
#